data_AF-A0A927YM65-F1
#
_entry.id   AF-A0A927YM65-F1
#
_cell.length_a   1.000
_cell.length_b   1.000
_cell.length_c   1.000
_cell.angle_alpha   90.00
_cell.angle_beta   90.00
_cell.angle_gamma   90.00
#
_symmetry.space_group_name_H-M   'P 1'
#
loop_
_entity.id
_entity.type
_entity.pdbx_description
1 polymer ?
#
loop_
_entity_poly.entity_id
_entity_poly.type
_entity_poly.pdbx_seq_one_letter_code
_entity_poly.pdbx_strand_id
1 'polypeptide(L)'
;MIPVKNEKELNMELAKEALKTLSGNITIALWGQDLVDGKIVLYSGRIKDLKMDRQIKERLVTAGLIFFNYRSPEYLKASMVKWDPELNAIYLQVEAFPRIWKFLKSSVRNGMNLKKQAGLECPINKPEDIIDLSLLDNNARKAFIQNDKVAYKSKELSKEEKRLIGNKQRLLDDRKNKYFYSDEEEIYHDKDCAMVKKIPIASFKASPIRPSGKSPCPSCVRRMLIREACFPHTKQIRPITAMLKTGWISNKQLEHLVVDDKIKLFTEGPGELKVVGKEDSWIITGFDEGMYNLYHNNYVKVSATERYITDGYHNQGVKSNRLHYLFDYINDYSYVGHVSFVNEQKKDKEFIKRYGRLGKTIVGIKNAVKSYFKRKRFSKNQLHLVR
;
A
#
# COMPACT_ATOMS: atom_id res chain seq x y z
N MET A 1 -39.06 55.08 26.39
CA MET A 1 -37.85 54.33 25.99
C MET A 1 -37.41 54.85 24.64
N ILE A 2 -36.22 55.42 24.55
CA ILE A 2 -35.62 55.82 23.26
C ILE A 2 -35.18 54.52 22.59
N PRO A 3 -35.57 54.22 21.34
CA PRO A 3 -35.08 53.04 20.65
C PRO A 3 -33.57 53.19 20.47
N VAL A 4 -32.80 52.28 21.04
CA VAL A 4 -31.36 52.18 20.79
C VAL A 4 -31.23 51.89 19.30
N LYS A 5 -30.90 52.90 18.49
CA LYS A 5 -30.59 52.71 17.08
C LYS A 5 -29.45 51.69 16.99
N ASN A 6 -29.64 50.66 16.19
CA ASN A 6 -28.65 49.60 15.97
C ASN A 6 -27.34 50.23 15.46
N GLU A 7 -26.20 49.96 16.09
CA GLU A 7 -24.89 50.52 15.67
C GLU A 7 -24.60 50.25 14.19
N LYS A 8 -25.16 49.17 13.63
CA LYS A 8 -25.12 48.85 12.20
C LYS A 8 -25.79 49.91 11.32
N GLU A 9 -26.97 50.39 11.72
CA GLU A 9 -27.72 51.40 10.96
C GLU A 9 -27.03 52.77 11.03
N LEU A 10 -26.45 53.10 12.19
CA LEU A 10 -25.74 54.36 12.39
C LEU A 10 -24.44 54.44 11.57
N ASN A 11 -23.82 53.31 11.28
CA ASN A 11 -22.47 53.22 10.73
C ASN A 11 -22.39 52.67 9.31
N MET A 12 -23.50 52.66 8.57
CA MET A 12 -23.54 52.13 7.21
C MET A 12 -22.55 52.82 6.25
N GLU A 13 -22.43 54.15 6.30
CA GLU A 13 -21.51 54.89 5.42
C GLU A 13 -20.04 54.61 5.77
N LEU A 14 -19.69 54.63 7.06
CA LEU A 14 -18.35 54.25 7.54
C LEU A 14 -18.00 52.79 7.19
N ALA A 15 -18.98 51.89 7.22
CA ALA A 15 -18.81 50.53 6.79
C ALA A 15 -18.50 50.42 5.29
N LYS A 16 -19.19 51.19 4.43
CA LYS A 16 -18.87 51.25 3.00
C LYS A 16 -17.43 51.75 2.77
N GLU A 17 -16.99 52.77 3.50
CA GLU A 17 -15.61 53.26 3.42
C GLU A 17 -14.60 52.21 3.86
N ALA A 18 -14.82 51.55 5.00
CA ALA A 18 -13.93 50.50 5.48
C ALA A 18 -13.85 49.33 4.48
N LEU A 19 -14.96 48.95 3.83
CA LEU A 19 -14.97 47.91 2.80
C LEU A 19 -14.20 48.33 1.53
N LYS A 20 -14.22 49.61 1.13
CA LYS A 20 -13.44 50.11 -0.03
C LYS A 20 -11.92 49.96 0.17
N THR A 21 -11.44 49.89 1.42
CA THR A 21 -10.01 49.69 1.71
C THR A 21 -9.54 48.27 1.41
N LEU A 22 -10.45 47.31 1.23
CA LEU A 22 -10.11 45.92 0.97
C LEU A 22 -9.89 45.68 -0.53
N SER A 23 -8.73 45.11 -0.88
CA SER A 23 -8.41 44.70 -2.24
C SER A 23 -9.11 43.39 -2.61
N GLY A 24 -10.31 43.46 -3.18
CA GLY A 24 -11.02 42.29 -3.68
C GLY A 24 -12.44 42.56 -4.15
N ASN A 25 -13.00 41.63 -4.92
CA ASN A 25 -14.42 41.66 -5.30
C ASN A 25 -15.26 41.15 -4.11
N ILE A 26 -15.64 42.07 -3.23
CA ILE A 26 -16.50 41.79 -2.07
C ILE A 26 -17.94 41.81 -2.54
N THR A 27 -18.61 40.66 -2.44
CA THR A 27 -20.01 40.53 -2.87
C THR A 27 -20.99 40.75 -1.73
N ILE A 28 -20.54 40.66 -0.48
CA ILE A 28 -21.39 40.80 0.70
C ILE A 28 -20.63 41.37 1.91
N ALA A 29 -21.35 42.16 2.72
CA ALA A 29 -20.87 42.71 3.98
C ALA A 29 -21.48 41.93 5.17
N LEU A 30 -20.63 41.41 6.03
CA LEU A 30 -21.02 40.70 7.26
C LEU A 30 -20.66 41.55 8.47
N TRP A 31 -21.49 41.53 9.50
CA TRP A 31 -21.25 42.29 10.73
C TRP A 31 -20.88 41.36 11.88
N GLY A 32 -19.84 41.70 12.63
CA GLY A 32 -19.35 40.89 13.74
C GLY A 32 -20.40 40.67 14.85
N GLN A 33 -21.32 41.62 15.03
CA GLN A 33 -22.46 41.49 15.95
C GLN A 33 -23.50 40.46 15.49
N ASP A 34 -23.62 40.20 14.18
CA ASP A 34 -24.57 39.25 13.61
C ASP A 34 -24.03 37.80 13.68
N LEU A 35 -22.73 37.62 13.97
CA LEU A 35 -22.10 36.29 14.09
C LEU A 35 -22.54 35.51 15.34
N VAL A 36 -23.34 36.10 16.22
CA VAL A 36 -23.94 35.41 17.36
C VAL A 36 -24.74 34.18 16.93
N ASP A 37 -25.28 34.18 15.71
CA ASP A 37 -26.07 33.09 15.11
C ASP A 37 -25.25 32.24 14.12
N GLY A 38 -23.92 32.39 14.13
CA GLY A 38 -23.04 31.76 13.15
C GLY A 38 -21.85 31.04 13.78
N LYS A 39 -20.91 30.65 12.92
CA LYS A 39 -19.65 30.00 13.31
C LYS A 39 -18.43 30.70 12.71
N ILE A 40 -17.32 30.62 13.41
CA ILE A 40 -15.99 31.00 12.93
C ILE A 40 -15.15 29.74 12.83
N VAL A 41 -15.02 29.19 11.62
CA VAL A 41 -14.24 27.99 11.34
C VAL A 41 -12.78 28.39 11.11
N LEU A 42 -11.88 27.90 11.96
CA LEU A 42 -10.45 28.16 11.82
C LEU A 42 -9.77 27.09 10.97
N TYR A 43 -8.85 27.50 10.11
CA TYR A 43 -8.10 26.58 9.26
C TYR A 43 -6.64 26.99 9.08
N SER A 44 -5.78 26.01 8.78
CA SER A 44 -4.37 26.22 8.45
C SER A 44 -4.11 26.05 6.95
N GLY A 45 -3.21 26.85 6.38
CA GLY A 45 -2.81 26.73 4.98
C GLY A 45 -3.82 27.36 4.00
N ARG A 46 -3.95 26.79 2.79
CA ARG A 46 -4.84 27.33 1.75
C ARG A 46 -6.20 26.64 1.81
N ILE A 47 -7.27 27.43 1.72
CA ILE A 47 -8.65 26.91 1.84
C ILE A 47 -8.98 25.82 0.81
N LYS A 48 -8.42 25.92 -0.40
CA LYS A 48 -8.60 24.94 -1.48
C LYS A 48 -8.03 23.55 -1.15
N ASP A 49 -6.99 23.49 -0.32
CA ASP A 49 -6.25 22.26 0.00
C ASP A 49 -6.86 21.51 1.21
N LEU A 50 -7.86 22.10 1.87
CA LEU A 50 -8.51 21.52 3.04
C LEU A 50 -9.36 20.30 2.68
N LYS A 51 -9.39 19.29 3.54
CA LYS A 51 -10.28 18.13 3.43
C LYS A 51 -11.68 18.47 3.95
N MET A 52 -12.41 19.29 3.18
CA MET A 52 -13.81 19.61 3.42
C MET A 52 -14.66 19.10 2.25
N ASP A 53 -15.97 18.99 2.47
CA ASP A 53 -16.93 18.63 1.43
C ASP A 53 -16.77 19.52 0.20
N ARG A 54 -16.83 18.92 -0.99
CA ARG A 54 -16.72 19.63 -2.26
C ARG A 54 -17.83 20.67 -2.41
N GLN A 55 -19.05 20.37 -1.96
CA GLN A 55 -20.19 21.28 -2.03
C GLN A 55 -19.93 22.56 -1.20
N ILE A 56 -19.33 22.40 -0.01
CA ILE A 56 -18.95 23.54 0.83
C ILE A 56 -17.96 24.44 0.07
N LYS A 57 -16.92 23.86 -0.56
CA LYS A 57 -15.91 24.66 -1.29
C LYS A 57 -16.51 25.47 -2.44
N GLU A 58 -17.44 24.86 -3.19
CA GLU A 58 -18.03 25.46 -4.38
C GLU A 58 -18.95 26.65 -4.05
N ARG A 59 -19.55 26.69 -2.85
CA ARG A 59 -20.44 27.79 -2.42
C ARG A 59 -19.78 28.89 -1.60
N LEU A 60 -18.48 28.79 -1.28
CA LEU A 60 -17.80 29.82 -0.49
C LEU A 60 -17.71 31.13 -1.26
N VAL A 61 -18.26 32.19 -0.69
CA VAL A 61 -18.20 33.55 -1.24
C VAL A 61 -17.18 34.41 -0.52
N THR A 62 -16.66 35.42 -1.21
CA THR A 62 -15.78 36.43 -0.60
C THR A 62 -16.63 37.50 0.07
N ALA A 63 -16.49 37.63 1.38
CA ALA A 63 -17.22 38.59 2.19
C ALA A 63 -16.28 39.58 2.88
N GLY A 64 -16.76 40.80 3.12
CA GLY A 64 -16.11 41.75 4.00
C GLY A 64 -16.71 41.66 5.39
N LEU A 65 -15.92 41.21 6.36
CA LEU A 65 -16.33 41.13 7.76
C LEU A 65 -16.00 42.46 8.46
N ILE A 66 -17.04 43.13 8.94
CA ILE A 66 -16.98 44.40 9.66
C ILE A 66 -16.99 44.14 11.17
N PHE A 67 -16.11 44.83 11.90
CA PHE A 67 -16.04 44.74 13.36
C PHE A 67 -15.49 46.03 13.97
N PHE A 68 -15.76 46.20 15.26
CA PHE A 68 -15.46 47.43 15.98
C PHE A 68 -14.15 47.32 16.78
N ASN A 69 -13.27 48.28 16.56
CA ASN A 69 -12.10 48.57 17.37
C ASN A 69 -12.32 49.85 18.20
N TYR A 70 -13.04 49.73 19.32
CA TYR A 70 -13.35 50.85 20.22
C TYR A 70 -12.12 51.54 20.87
N ARG A 71 -10.89 51.13 20.54
CA ARG A 71 -9.64 51.72 21.04
C ARG A 71 -8.94 52.64 20.02
N SER A 72 -9.55 52.87 18.87
CA SER A 72 -8.98 53.63 17.76
C SER A 72 -9.93 54.72 17.31
N PRO A 73 -9.44 55.89 16.86
CA PRO A 73 -10.27 56.91 16.21
C PRO A 73 -11.01 56.33 15.00
N GLU A 74 -10.32 55.51 14.20
CA GLU A 74 -10.91 54.61 13.21
C GLU A 74 -11.46 53.37 13.90
N TYR A 75 -12.63 53.51 14.52
CA TYR A 75 -13.21 52.47 15.36
C TYR A 75 -13.94 51.38 14.57
N LEU A 76 -14.17 51.56 13.27
CA LEU A 76 -14.75 50.53 12.40
C LEU A 76 -13.65 49.94 11.50
N LYS A 77 -13.51 48.62 11.52
CA LYS A 77 -12.54 47.88 10.71
C LYS A 77 -13.22 46.82 9.87
N ALA A 78 -12.61 46.49 8.75
CA ALA A 78 -13.06 45.41 7.89
C ALA A 78 -11.92 44.41 7.62
N SER A 79 -12.27 43.16 7.35
CA SER A 79 -11.33 42.15 6.87
C SER A 79 -12.01 41.25 5.85
N MET A 80 -11.27 40.87 4.80
CA MET A 80 -11.77 39.93 3.80
C MET A 80 -11.76 38.50 4.36
N VAL A 81 -12.89 37.81 4.24
CA VAL A 81 -13.08 36.44 4.71
C VAL A 81 -13.79 35.60 3.66
N LYS A 82 -13.76 34.27 3.85
CA LYS A 82 -14.64 33.36 3.11
C LYS A 82 -15.86 33.05 3.96
N TRP A 83 -17.03 33.07 3.37
CA TRP A 83 -18.29 32.83 4.06
C TRP A 83 -19.09 31.75 3.34
N ASP A 84 -19.69 30.88 4.15
CA ASP A 84 -20.67 29.89 3.73
C ASP A 84 -22.07 30.40 4.14
N PRO A 85 -22.90 30.80 3.17
CA PRO A 85 -24.25 31.31 3.44
C PRO A 85 -25.18 30.29 4.08
N GLU A 86 -25.03 29.00 3.74
CA GLU A 86 -25.93 27.96 4.23
C GLU A 86 -25.62 27.56 5.67
N LEU A 87 -24.34 27.48 6.03
CA LEU A 87 -23.92 27.15 7.40
C LEU A 87 -23.84 28.38 8.30
N ASN A 88 -24.04 29.58 7.75
CA ASN A 88 -23.75 30.86 8.39
C ASN A 88 -22.35 30.86 9.06
N ALA A 89 -21.35 30.39 8.32
CA ALA A 89 -20.01 30.15 8.85
C ALA A 89 -18.97 30.99 8.10
N ILE A 90 -18.15 31.74 8.84
CA ILE A 90 -16.97 32.41 8.28
C ILE A 90 -15.73 31.54 8.48
N TYR A 91 -14.84 31.55 7.50
CA TYR A 91 -13.60 30.80 7.50
C TYR A 91 -12.43 31.77 7.66
N LEU A 92 -11.64 31.56 8.72
CA LEU A 92 -10.47 32.38 9.04
C LEU A 92 -9.20 31.55 9.12
N GLN A 93 -8.12 32.06 8.54
CA GLN A 93 -6.79 31.50 8.74
C GLN A 93 -6.35 31.69 10.19
N VAL A 94 -5.73 30.66 10.76
CA VAL A 94 -5.19 30.69 12.13
C VAL A 94 -4.21 31.85 12.33
N GLU A 95 -3.46 32.23 11.30
CA GLU A 95 -2.48 33.34 11.34
C GLU A 95 -3.15 34.73 11.34
N ALA A 96 -4.36 34.84 10.80
CA ALA A 96 -5.16 36.07 10.82
C ALA A 96 -6.01 36.18 12.09
N PHE A 97 -6.40 35.03 12.65
CA PHE A 97 -7.37 34.94 13.75
C PHE A 97 -7.03 35.84 14.95
N PRO A 98 -5.83 35.81 15.58
CA PRO A 98 -5.57 36.63 16.77
C PRO A 98 -5.73 38.15 16.54
N ARG A 99 -5.39 38.62 15.33
CA ARG A 99 -5.48 40.05 14.96
C ARG A 99 -6.94 40.49 14.78
N ILE A 100 -7.76 39.64 14.16
CA ILE A 100 -9.17 39.90 13.92
C ILE A 100 -9.98 39.68 15.21
N TRP A 101 -9.77 38.54 15.86
CA TRP A 101 -10.51 38.09 17.04
C TRP A 101 -10.47 39.09 18.19
N LYS A 102 -9.31 39.73 18.42
CA LYS A 102 -9.15 40.77 19.44
C LYS A 102 -10.25 41.84 19.40
N PHE A 103 -10.71 42.22 18.21
CA PHE A 103 -11.73 43.25 18.02
C PHE A 103 -13.11 42.62 17.78
N LEU A 104 -13.15 41.57 16.95
CA LEU A 104 -14.38 40.85 16.61
C LEU A 104 -15.09 40.31 17.86
N LYS A 105 -14.34 39.83 18.85
CA LYS A 105 -14.87 39.36 20.14
C LYS A 105 -15.75 40.40 20.83
N SER A 106 -15.37 41.68 20.77
CA SER A 106 -16.18 42.76 21.34
C SER A 106 -17.46 43.01 20.53
N SER A 107 -17.39 42.93 19.20
CA SER A 107 -18.57 43.03 18.34
C SER A 107 -19.56 41.89 18.58
N VAL A 108 -19.07 40.65 18.75
CA VAL A 108 -19.92 39.50 19.11
C VAL A 108 -20.58 39.72 20.47
N ARG A 109 -19.83 40.19 21.49
CA ARG A 109 -20.42 40.55 22.78
C ARG A 109 -21.52 41.61 22.66
N ASN A 110 -21.32 42.60 21.79
CA ASN A 110 -22.35 43.60 21.53
C ASN A 110 -23.62 42.95 20.95
N GLY A 111 -23.47 42.08 19.95
CA GLY A 111 -24.59 41.28 19.41
C GLY A 111 -25.32 40.47 20.47
N MET A 112 -24.60 39.82 21.39
CA MET A 112 -25.19 39.09 22.52
C MET A 112 -26.01 40.02 23.42
N ASN A 113 -25.49 41.21 23.74
CA ASN A 113 -26.17 42.21 24.56
C ASN A 113 -27.43 42.75 23.85
N LEU A 114 -27.36 43.00 22.55
CA LEU A 114 -28.50 43.47 21.75
C LEU A 114 -29.63 42.43 21.74
N LYS A 115 -29.32 41.14 21.57
CA LYS A 115 -30.32 40.07 21.69
C LYS A 115 -30.97 40.04 23.07
N LYS A 116 -30.16 40.14 24.12
CA LYS A 116 -30.65 40.17 25.51
C LYS A 116 -31.57 41.38 25.77
N GLN A 117 -31.20 42.56 25.28
CA GLN A 117 -32.02 43.78 25.38
C GLN A 117 -33.34 43.66 24.61
N ALA A 118 -33.32 42.97 23.46
CA ALA A 118 -34.51 42.69 22.66
C ALA A 118 -35.37 41.54 23.23
N GLY A 119 -34.97 40.92 24.34
CA GLY A 119 -35.68 39.77 24.93
C GLY A 119 -35.58 38.48 24.10
N LEU A 120 -34.61 38.39 23.18
CA LEU A 120 -34.38 37.22 22.33
C LEU A 120 -33.39 36.25 22.98
N GLU A 121 -33.60 34.96 22.74
CA GLU A 121 -32.66 33.91 23.15
C GLU A 121 -31.32 34.05 22.39
N CYS A 122 -30.21 33.92 23.12
CA CYS A 122 -28.87 33.93 22.55
C CYS A 122 -28.35 32.49 22.48
N PRO A 123 -27.94 32.00 21.29
CA PRO A 123 -27.53 30.60 21.12
C PRO A 123 -26.14 30.29 21.71
N ILE A 124 -25.44 31.30 22.24
CA ILE A 124 -24.10 31.20 22.79
C ILE A 124 -24.03 31.84 24.17
N ASN A 125 -23.17 31.31 25.05
CA ASN A 125 -22.99 31.83 26.41
C ASN A 125 -21.80 32.79 26.49
N LYS A 126 -20.81 32.61 25.63
CA LYS A 126 -19.64 33.48 25.48
C LYS A 126 -19.23 33.58 24.01
N PRO A 127 -18.52 34.64 23.61
CA PRO A 127 -18.09 34.80 22.21
C PRO A 127 -17.32 33.60 21.68
N GLU A 128 -16.51 32.94 22.49
CA GLU A 128 -15.69 31.79 22.08
C GLU A 128 -16.51 30.59 21.60
N ASP A 129 -17.80 30.49 21.94
CA ASP A 129 -18.66 29.35 21.58
C ASP A 129 -18.97 29.28 20.06
N ILE A 130 -18.76 30.39 19.33
CA ILE A 130 -18.90 30.42 17.86
C ILE A 130 -17.65 29.85 17.16
N ILE A 131 -16.53 29.65 17.87
CA ILE A 131 -15.27 29.19 17.26
C ILE A 131 -15.33 27.68 17.03
N ASP A 132 -15.14 27.27 15.78
CA ASP A 132 -15.01 25.88 15.35
C ASP A 132 -13.56 25.58 14.96
N LEU A 133 -12.97 24.58 15.63
CA LEU A 133 -11.59 24.13 15.45
C LEU A 133 -11.49 22.76 14.77
N SER A 134 -12.60 22.20 14.29
CA SER A 134 -12.68 20.84 13.74
C SER A 134 -11.71 20.58 12.59
N LEU A 135 -11.39 21.61 11.78
CA LEU A 135 -10.43 21.53 10.69
C LEU A 135 -8.95 21.54 11.14
N LEU A 136 -8.67 21.81 12.42
CA LEU A 136 -7.32 21.84 13.00
C LEU A 136 -6.99 20.59 13.82
N ASP A 137 -8.00 19.80 14.19
CA ASP A 137 -7.82 18.56 14.91
C ASP A 137 -7.13 17.51 14.03
N ASN A 138 -6.21 16.75 14.62
CA ASN A 138 -5.60 15.60 13.96
C ASN A 138 -5.46 14.42 14.94
N ASN A 139 -5.03 13.27 14.42
CA ASN A 139 -4.94 12.03 15.19
C ASN A 139 -4.05 12.13 16.44
N ALA A 140 -3.12 13.08 16.49
CA ALA A 140 -2.18 13.23 17.60
C ALA A 140 -2.49 14.42 18.52
N ARG A 141 -3.17 15.46 18.03
CA ARG A 141 -3.35 16.73 18.73
C ARG A 141 -4.76 17.27 18.57
N LYS A 142 -5.30 17.82 19.65
CA LYS A 142 -6.56 18.56 19.69
C LYS A 142 -6.28 20.05 19.81
N ALA A 143 -6.88 20.85 18.94
CA ALA A 143 -6.81 22.30 18.98
C ALA A 143 -7.73 22.86 20.08
N PHE A 144 -7.31 23.95 20.72
CA PHE A 144 -8.12 24.71 21.67
C PHE A 144 -7.71 26.18 21.67
N ILE A 145 -8.57 27.06 22.20
CA ILE A 145 -8.24 28.48 22.38
C ILE A 145 -7.61 28.68 23.74
N GLN A 146 -6.41 29.26 23.76
CA GLN A 146 -5.70 29.70 24.96
C GLN A 146 -5.22 31.13 24.76
N ASN A 147 -5.60 32.04 25.67
CA ASN A 147 -5.22 33.45 25.61
C ASN A 147 -5.48 34.08 24.23
N ASP A 148 -6.69 33.86 23.70
CA ASP A 148 -7.15 34.36 22.39
C ASP A 148 -6.29 33.90 21.18
N LYS A 149 -5.54 32.80 21.34
CA LYS A 149 -4.75 32.15 20.29
C LYS A 149 -5.08 30.66 20.20
N VAL A 150 -4.83 30.07 19.04
CA VAL A 150 -4.92 28.62 18.86
C VAL A 150 -3.71 27.93 19.50
N ALA A 151 -3.97 26.98 20.39
CA ALA A 151 -2.99 26.11 21.02
C ALA A 151 -3.34 24.65 20.74
N TYR A 152 -2.37 23.75 20.94
CA TYR A 152 -2.53 22.32 20.70
C TYR A 152 -2.15 21.52 21.93
N LYS A 153 -2.98 20.53 22.29
CA LYS A 153 -2.66 19.54 23.31
C LYS A 153 -2.62 18.16 22.70
N SER A 154 -1.71 17.31 23.17
CA SER A 154 -1.68 15.90 22.78
C SER A 154 -3.01 15.25 23.11
N LYS A 155 -3.58 14.52 22.15
CA LYS A 155 -4.77 13.72 22.40
C LYS A 155 -4.35 12.54 23.29
N GLU A 156 -4.95 12.42 24.48
CA GLU A 156 -4.81 11.18 25.24
C GLU A 156 -5.46 10.05 24.44
N LEU A 157 -4.64 9.08 24.01
CA LEU A 157 -5.16 7.88 23.37
C LEU A 157 -6.01 7.12 24.39
N SER A 158 -7.22 6.76 23.97
CA SER A 158 -8.10 5.88 24.75
C SER A 158 -7.40 4.54 25.04
N LYS A 159 -7.84 3.84 26.09
CA LYS A 159 -7.33 2.50 26.42
C LYS A 159 -7.47 1.54 25.23
N GLU A 160 -8.56 1.67 24.47
CA GLU A 160 -8.82 0.85 23.30
C GLU A 160 -7.88 1.17 22.13
N GLU A 161 -7.64 2.44 21.82
CA GLU A 161 -6.66 2.83 20.79
C GLU A 161 -5.25 2.31 21.13
N LYS A 162 -4.83 2.43 22.40
CA LYS A 162 -3.56 1.87 22.87
C LYS A 162 -3.49 0.36 22.69
N ARG A 163 -4.58 -0.36 23.04
CA ARG A 163 -4.70 -1.81 22.88
C ARG A 163 -4.57 -2.23 21.41
N LEU A 164 -5.28 -1.54 20.52
CA LEU A 164 -5.27 -1.82 19.08
C LEU A 164 -3.88 -1.56 18.46
N ILE A 165 -3.24 -0.45 18.82
CA ILE A 165 -1.86 -0.13 18.39
C ILE A 165 -0.90 -1.23 18.85
N GLY A 166 -0.97 -1.62 20.14
CA GLY A 166 -0.15 -2.69 20.69
C GLY A 166 -0.37 -4.03 20.01
N ASN A 167 -1.63 -4.38 19.68
CA ASN A 167 -1.96 -5.60 18.96
C ASN A 167 -1.39 -5.63 17.54
N LYS A 168 -1.50 -4.52 16.78
CA LYS A 168 -0.90 -4.40 15.45
C LYS A 168 0.61 -4.59 15.50
N GLN A 169 1.28 -3.96 16.47
CA GLN A 169 2.73 -4.09 16.66
C GLN A 169 3.11 -5.54 16.99
N ARG A 170 2.40 -6.19 17.92
CA ARG A 170 2.61 -7.60 18.25
C ARG A 170 2.50 -8.52 17.03
N LEU A 171 1.49 -8.30 16.17
CA LEU A 171 1.29 -9.09 14.95
C LEU A 171 2.43 -8.89 13.94
N LEU A 172 2.97 -7.67 13.82
CA LEU A 172 4.12 -7.37 12.97
C LEU A 172 5.41 -8.01 13.50
N ASP A 173 5.60 -8.04 14.82
CA ASP A 173 6.81 -8.55 15.45
C ASP A 173 6.86 -10.08 15.50
N ASP A 174 5.70 -10.75 15.50
CA ASP A 174 5.64 -12.21 15.41
C ASP A 174 6.21 -12.72 14.08
N ARG A 175 7.37 -13.39 14.17
CA ARG A 175 8.10 -13.93 13.02
C ARG A 175 7.37 -15.07 12.31
N LYS A 176 6.38 -15.70 12.95
CA LYS A 176 5.55 -16.73 12.32
C LYS A 176 4.63 -16.14 11.26
N ASN A 177 4.24 -14.88 11.41
CA ASN A 177 3.36 -14.21 10.46
C ASN A 177 4.08 -13.87 9.15
N LYS A 178 3.55 -14.41 8.05
CA LYS A 178 4.08 -14.21 6.69
C LYS A 178 3.18 -13.28 5.86
N TYR A 179 1.89 -13.23 6.16
CA TYR A 179 0.87 -12.55 5.39
C TYR A 179 0.18 -11.50 6.25
N PHE A 180 0.04 -10.26 5.74
CA PHE A 180 -0.54 -9.11 6.46
C PHE A 180 -1.66 -8.50 5.63
N TYR A 181 -2.83 -8.25 6.22
CA TYR A 181 -4.02 -7.85 5.47
C TYR A 181 -5.04 -7.13 6.36
N SER A 182 -6.01 -6.48 5.72
CA SER A 182 -7.25 -6.02 6.35
C SER A 182 -8.30 -7.12 6.27
N ASP A 183 -9.13 -7.31 7.30
CA ASP A 183 -10.30 -8.19 7.17
C ASP A 183 -11.30 -7.67 6.12
N GLU A 184 -11.44 -6.35 6.00
CA GLU A 184 -12.29 -5.64 5.03
C GLU A 184 -11.79 -5.67 3.57
N GLU A 185 -10.49 -5.86 3.33
CA GLU A 185 -9.92 -5.81 1.97
C GLU A 185 -9.57 -7.21 1.45
N GLU A 186 -9.70 -7.44 0.15
CA GLU A 186 -9.40 -8.73 -0.49
C GLU A 186 -7.90 -8.97 -0.75
N ILE A 187 -7.02 -8.05 -0.35
CA ILE A 187 -5.60 -8.09 -0.68
C ILE A 187 -4.76 -8.40 0.56
N TYR A 188 -3.78 -9.29 0.40
CA TYR A 188 -2.74 -9.52 1.41
C TYR A 188 -1.35 -9.07 0.94
N HIS A 189 -0.49 -8.74 1.89
CA HIS A 189 0.82 -8.15 1.67
C HIS A 189 1.94 -8.95 2.35
N ASP A 190 3.16 -8.80 1.82
CA ASP A 190 4.41 -9.16 2.50
C ASP A 190 4.68 -8.17 3.64
N LYS A 191 5.41 -8.63 4.68
CA LYS A 191 5.79 -7.80 5.85
C LYS A 191 6.41 -6.46 5.47
N ASP A 192 7.23 -6.45 4.42
CA ASP A 192 8.01 -5.29 4.01
C ASP A 192 7.26 -4.35 3.04
N CYS A 193 5.97 -4.62 2.76
CA CYS A 193 5.19 -3.82 1.84
C CYS A 193 4.77 -2.47 2.46
N ALA A 194 4.90 -1.39 1.69
CA ALA A 194 4.50 -0.05 2.12
C ALA A 194 3.01 0.06 2.49
N MET A 195 2.15 -0.78 1.88
CA MET A 195 0.71 -0.80 2.16
C MET A 195 0.38 -1.33 3.55
N VAL A 196 1.22 -2.17 4.16
CA VAL A 196 1.02 -2.69 5.53
C VAL A 196 0.91 -1.56 6.56
N LYS A 197 1.66 -0.47 6.34
CA LYS A 197 1.58 0.73 7.20
C LYS A 197 0.24 1.46 7.07
N LYS A 198 -0.41 1.36 5.91
CA LYS A 198 -1.69 2.03 5.59
C LYS A 198 -2.92 1.24 6.02
N ILE A 199 -2.79 -0.07 6.27
CA ILE A 199 -3.90 -0.90 6.76
C ILE A 199 -4.42 -0.31 8.09
N PRO A 200 -5.74 -0.03 8.21
CA PRO A 200 -6.33 0.49 9.44
C PRO A 200 -6.06 -0.43 10.63
N ILE A 201 -5.84 0.15 11.81
CA ILE A 201 -5.43 -0.61 12.99
C ILE A 201 -6.56 -1.54 13.45
N ALA A 202 -7.81 -1.09 13.33
CA ALA A 202 -9.00 -1.85 13.75
C ALA A 202 -9.19 -3.16 12.96
N SER A 203 -8.90 -3.14 11.66
CA SER A 203 -9.06 -4.26 10.73
C SER A 203 -7.77 -5.04 10.48
N PHE A 204 -6.65 -4.67 11.11
CA PHE A 204 -5.35 -5.28 10.86
C PHE A 204 -5.28 -6.74 11.32
N LYS A 205 -4.98 -7.64 10.38
CA LYS A 205 -4.76 -9.07 10.60
C LYS A 205 -3.40 -9.52 10.07
N ALA A 206 -2.90 -10.61 10.63
CA ALA A 206 -1.72 -11.30 10.12
C ALA A 206 -1.89 -12.82 10.26
N SER A 207 -1.22 -13.59 9.42
CA SER A 207 -1.30 -15.05 9.39
C SER A 207 0.02 -15.70 8.99
N PRO A 208 0.35 -16.91 9.51
CA PRO A 208 1.47 -17.72 9.02
C PRO A 208 1.17 -18.41 7.68
N ILE A 209 -0.11 -18.64 7.37
CA ILE A 209 -0.60 -19.32 6.17
C ILE A 209 -1.31 -18.34 5.22
N ARG A 210 -1.31 -18.65 3.92
CA ARG A 210 -1.98 -17.84 2.90
C ARG A 210 -3.46 -17.69 3.29
N PRO A 211 -3.98 -16.45 3.45
CA PRO A 211 -5.37 -16.25 3.84
C PRO A 211 -6.31 -16.72 2.73
N SER A 212 -7.36 -17.47 3.10
CA SER A 212 -8.38 -17.96 2.16
C SER A 212 -9.21 -16.80 1.62
N GLY A 213 -9.61 -16.88 0.34
CA GLY A 213 -10.45 -15.87 -0.31
C GLY A 213 -9.78 -14.51 -0.54
N LYS A 214 -8.47 -14.40 -0.35
CA LYS A 214 -7.72 -13.15 -0.56
C LYS A 214 -6.63 -13.33 -1.61
N SER A 215 -6.38 -12.29 -2.38
CA SER A 215 -5.39 -12.25 -3.46
C SER A 215 -4.07 -11.61 -3.00
N PRO A 216 -2.91 -12.03 -3.53
CA PRO A 216 -1.65 -11.38 -3.23
C PRO A 216 -1.61 -9.96 -3.81
N CYS A 217 -1.02 -9.04 -3.06
CA CYS A 217 -0.68 -7.73 -3.58
C CYS A 217 0.26 -7.87 -4.81
N PRO A 218 -0.05 -7.21 -5.95
CA PRO A 218 0.75 -7.34 -7.17
C PRO A 218 2.23 -6.95 -7.00
N SER A 219 2.52 -5.99 -6.11
CA SER A 219 3.90 -5.58 -5.82
C SER A 219 4.63 -6.56 -4.89
N CYS A 220 3.90 -7.41 -4.17
CA CYS A 220 4.45 -8.34 -3.18
C CYS A 220 4.62 -9.77 -3.73
N VAL A 221 3.73 -10.19 -4.63
CA VAL A 221 3.58 -11.60 -5.05
C VAL A 221 4.92 -12.29 -5.36
N ARG A 222 5.77 -11.67 -6.17
CA ARG A 222 7.07 -12.24 -6.55
C ARG A 222 7.98 -12.43 -5.34
N ARG A 223 8.12 -11.40 -4.49
CA ARG A 223 8.99 -11.47 -3.31
C ARG A 223 8.50 -12.53 -2.33
N MET A 224 7.20 -12.68 -2.17
CA MET A 224 6.60 -13.69 -1.30
C MET A 224 6.88 -15.10 -1.79
N LEU A 225 6.72 -15.36 -3.09
CA LEU A 225 7.05 -16.65 -3.70
C LEU A 225 8.54 -16.97 -3.53
N ILE A 226 9.43 -16.00 -3.79
CA ILE A 226 10.88 -16.20 -3.59
C ILE A 226 11.20 -16.43 -2.11
N ARG A 227 10.56 -15.70 -1.19
CA ARG A 227 10.75 -15.90 0.26
C ARG A 227 10.39 -17.32 0.68
N GLU A 228 9.31 -17.88 0.14
CA GLU A 228 8.89 -19.26 0.41
C GLU A 228 9.86 -20.28 -0.21
N ALA A 229 10.35 -20.02 -1.43
CA ALA A 229 11.35 -20.85 -2.11
C ALA A 229 12.70 -20.85 -1.38
N CYS A 230 13.11 -19.73 -0.80
CA CYS A 230 14.40 -19.57 -0.14
C CYS A 230 14.38 -19.90 1.35
N PHE A 231 13.21 -20.18 1.95
CA PHE A 231 13.12 -20.41 3.39
C PHE A 231 13.98 -21.62 3.82
N PRO A 232 14.81 -21.51 4.87
CA PRO A 232 14.94 -20.40 5.84
C PRO A 232 15.96 -19.29 5.47
N HIS A 233 16.67 -19.41 4.34
CA HIS A 233 17.75 -18.51 3.90
C HIS A 233 17.25 -17.22 3.24
N THR A 234 16.40 -16.44 3.93
CA THR A 234 15.77 -15.22 3.38
C THR A 234 16.75 -14.11 2.98
N LYS A 235 18.01 -14.17 3.42
CA LYS A 235 19.07 -13.24 2.97
C LYS A 235 19.37 -13.40 1.48
N GLN A 236 19.09 -14.56 0.88
CA GLN A 236 19.35 -14.87 -0.53
C GLN A 236 18.23 -14.39 -1.47
N ILE A 237 17.15 -13.77 -0.97
CA ILE A 237 16.04 -13.29 -1.80
C ILE A 237 16.52 -12.34 -2.90
N ARG A 238 17.42 -11.40 -2.57
CA ARG A 238 17.91 -10.40 -3.54
C ARG A 238 18.69 -11.04 -4.71
N PRO A 239 19.75 -11.85 -4.49
CA PRO A 239 20.47 -12.48 -5.59
C PRO A 239 19.58 -13.45 -6.40
N ILE A 240 18.72 -14.25 -5.75
CA ILE A 240 17.81 -15.15 -6.45
C ILE A 240 16.80 -14.37 -7.30
N THR A 241 16.29 -13.24 -6.79
CA THR A 241 15.41 -12.34 -7.57
C THR A 241 16.11 -11.86 -8.84
N ALA A 242 17.39 -11.50 -8.77
CA ALA A 242 18.16 -11.08 -9.93
C ALA A 242 18.33 -12.23 -10.94
N MET A 243 18.76 -13.40 -10.49
CA MET A 243 18.91 -14.61 -11.33
C MET A 243 17.60 -15.00 -12.05
N LEU A 244 16.49 -15.04 -11.33
CA LEU A 244 15.18 -15.36 -11.92
C LEU A 244 14.66 -14.27 -12.87
N LYS A 245 15.08 -13.01 -12.69
CA LYS A 245 14.78 -11.93 -13.64
C LYS A 245 15.60 -12.08 -14.92
N THR A 246 16.91 -12.34 -14.80
CA THR A 246 17.80 -12.63 -15.94
C THR A 246 17.30 -13.85 -16.74
N GLY A 247 16.80 -14.87 -16.05
CA GLY A 247 16.16 -16.03 -16.66
C GLY A 247 14.73 -15.84 -17.16
N TRP A 248 14.20 -14.60 -17.13
CA TRP A 248 12.86 -14.24 -17.58
C TRP A 248 11.72 -15.10 -16.98
N ILE A 249 11.87 -15.52 -15.72
CA ILE A 249 10.86 -16.33 -15.03
C ILE A 249 9.71 -15.42 -14.59
N SER A 250 8.53 -15.65 -15.17
CA SER A 250 7.28 -14.95 -14.82
C SER A 250 6.78 -15.32 -13.42
N ASN A 251 5.86 -14.52 -12.87
CA ASN A 251 5.25 -14.82 -11.57
C ASN A 251 4.40 -16.08 -11.62
N LYS A 252 3.71 -16.37 -12.74
CA LYS A 252 2.93 -17.60 -12.92
C LYS A 252 3.82 -18.85 -12.91
N GLN A 253 4.95 -18.80 -13.63
CA GLN A 253 5.94 -19.88 -13.60
C GLN A 253 6.52 -20.05 -12.20
N LEU A 254 6.90 -18.96 -11.54
CA LEU A 254 7.43 -19.02 -10.18
C LEU A 254 6.40 -19.58 -9.19
N GLU A 255 5.12 -19.22 -9.34
CA GLU A 255 4.05 -19.77 -8.51
C GLU A 255 3.94 -21.28 -8.71
N HIS A 256 3.93 -21.76 -9.95
CA HIS A 256 3.92 -23.20 -10.24
C HIS A 256 5.11 -23.93 -9.57
N LEU A 257 6.32 -23.41 -9.75
CA LEU A 257 7.54 -24.01 -9.19
C LEU A 257 7.50 -24.09 -7.65
N VAL A 258 7.02 -23.04 -6.98
CA VAL A 258 7.08 -22.92 -5.53
C VAL A 258 5.87 -23.55 -4.84
N VAL A 259 4.68 -23.36 -5.40
CA VAL A 259 3.41 -23.79 -4.81
C VAL A 259 3.07 -25.21 -5.23
N ASP A 260 3.23 -25.57 -6.49
CA ASP A 260 2.82 -26.88 -6.99
C ASP A 260 3.98 -27.88 -6.88
N ASP A 261 5.17 -27.51 -7.38
CA ASP A 261 6.34 -28.40 -7.38
C ASP A 261 7.16 -28.36 -6.10
N LYS A 262 6.87 -27.43 -5.19
CA LYS A 262 7.53 -27.26 -3.89
C LYS A 262 9.05 -27.07 -3.97
N ILE A 263 9.54 -26.51 -5.07
CA ILE A 263 10.97 -26.28 -5.29
C ILE A 263 11.53 -25.30 -4.24
N LYS A 264 12.73 -25.62 -3.74
CA LYS A 264 13.54 -24.70 -2.93
C LYS A 264 14.73 -24.17 -3.72
N LEU A 265 15.06 -22.91 -3.49
CA LEU A 265 16.07 -22.17 -4.24
C LEU A 265 17.11 -21.58 -3.30
N PHE A 266 18.39 -21.80 -3.64
CA PHE A 266 19.52 -21.28 -2.89
C PHE A 266 20.63 -20.80 -3.82
N THR A 267 21.50 -19.94 -3.32
CA THR A 267 22.79 -19.63 -3.97
C THR A 267 23.90 -20.38 -3.26
N GLU A 268 24.66 -21.19 -3.98
CA GLU A 268 25.86 -21.90 -3.47
C GLU A 268 27.15 -21.10 -3.75
N GLY A 269 27.20 -20.37 -4.88
CA GLY A 269 28.33 -19.53 -5.26
C GLY A 269 27.91 -18.36 -6.17
N PRO A 270 28.85 -17.48 -6.55
CA PRO A 270 28.59 -16.42 -7.51
C PRO A 270 28.08 -17.01 -8.84
N GLY A 271 26.90 -16.60 -9.28
CA GLY A 271 26.32 -17.08 -10.55
C GLY A 271 25.80 -18.53 -10.51
N GLU A 272 25.66 -19.14 -9.33
CA GLU A 272 25.15 -20.50 -9.19
C GLU A 272 23.82 -20.54 -8.43
N LEU A 273 22.79 -21.08 -9.08
CA LEU A 273 21.48 -21.29 -8.49
C LEU A 273 21.31 -22.78 -8.18
N LYS A 274 21.30 -23.12 -6.90
CA LYS A 274 20.92 -24.45 -6.44
C LYS A 274 19.41 -24.58 -6.36
N VAL A 275 18.91 -25.69 -6.88
CA VAL A 275 17.49 -26.03 -6.95
C VAL A 275 17.30 -27.38 -6.26
N VAL A 276 16.53 -27.41 -5.18
CA VAL A 276 16.13 -28.66 -4.52
C VAL A 276 14.73 -29.00 -4.99
N GLY A 277 14.63 -30.10 -5.74
CA GLY A 277 13.38 -30.63 -6.28
C GLY A 277 12.79 -31.73 -5.39
N LYS A 278 11.94 -32.57 -5.99
CA LYS A 278 11.20 -33.63 -5.29
C LYS A 278 12.10 -34.74 -4.75
N GLU A 279 13.06 -35.20 -5.55
CA GLU A 279 13.95 -36.31 -5.17
C GLU A 279 15.42 -35.92 -5.05
N ASP A 280 15.85 -34.90 -5.80
CA ASP A 280 17.26 -34.58 -6.04
C ASP A 280 17.52 -33.07 -5.97
N SER A 281 18.80 -32.72 -5.94
CA SER A 281 19.27 -31.34 -5.96
C SER A 281 20.14 -31.06 -7.16
N TRP A 282 20.06 -29.83 -7.65
CA TRP A 282 20.63 -29.43 -8.93
C TRP A 282 21.35 -28.11 -8.78
N ILE A 283 22.34 -27.86 -9.62
CA ILE A 283 22.97 -26.55 -9.76
C ILE A 283 22.76 -26.07 -11.20
N ILE A 284 22.27 -24.84 -11.32
CA ILE A 284 22.17 -24.12 -12.58
C ILE A 284 23.27 -23.06 -12.59
N THR A 285 24.10 -23.05 -13.63
CA THR A 285 25.16 -22.04 -13.85
C THR A 285 24.98 -21.36 -15.20
N GLY A 286 25.86 -20.40 -15.56
CA GLY A 286 25.87 -19.75 -16.87
C GLY A 286 24.92 -18.55 -17.01
N PHE A 287 24.59 -17.89 -15.90
CA PHE A 287 23.71 -16.70 -15.89
C PHE A 287 24.32 -15.50 -16.64
N ASP A 288 25.65 -15.36 -16.64
CA ASP A 288 26.34 -14.25 -17.32
C ASP A 288 26.50 -14.48 -18.83
N GLU A 289 26.49 -15.75 -19.26
CA GLU A 289 26.65 -16.13 -20.68
C GLU A 289 25.30 -16.23 -21.43
N GLY A 290 24.18 -16.20 -20.70
CA GLY A 290 22.85 -16.45 -21.27
C GLY A 290 22.63 -17.89 -21.74
N MET A 291 23.56 -18.80 -21.42
CA MET A 291 23.52 -20.22 -21.73
C MET A 291 23.63 -21.02 -20.43
N TYR A 292 22.47 -21.44 -19.92
CA TYR A 292 22.36 -22.14 -18.67
C TYR A 292 22.82 -23.60 -18.80
N ASN A 293 23.63 -24.06 -17.85
CA ASN A 293 24.08 -25.44 -17.74
C ASN A 293 23.47 -26.08 -16.48
N LEU A 294 23.05 -27.34 -16.59
CA LEU A 294 22.45 -28.08 -15.48
C LEU A 294 23.40 -29.15 -14.97
N TYR A 295 23.60 -29.14 -13.65
CA TYR A 295 24.38 -30.13 -12.93
C TYR A 295 23.47 -30.87 -11.96
N HIS A 296 23.64 -32.19 -11.88
CA HIS A 296 22.88 -33.09 -11.01
C HIS A 296 23.74 -33.55 -9.85
N ASN A 297 23.16 -33.69 -8.66
CA ASN A 297 23.84 -34.27 -7.52
C ASN A 297 24.34 -35.69 -7.83
N ASN A 298 25.49 -36.03 -7.27
CA ASN A 298 26.03 -37.38 -7.38
C ASN A 298 25.23 -38.35 -6.50
N TYR A 299 25.13 -39.60 -6.95
CA TYR A 299 24.51 -40.67 -6.18
C TYR A 299 25.15 -42.01 -6.51
N VAL A 300 25.03 -42.95 -5.58
CA VAL A 300 25.37 -44.35 -5.80
C VAL A 300 24.08 -45.16 -5.89
N LYS A 301 23.93 -45.87 -7.01
CA LYS A 301 22.80 -46.77 -7.25
C LYS A 301 22.93 -48.01 -6.36
N VAL A 302 21.90 -48.28 -5.56
CA VAL A 302 21.78 -49.51 -4.76
C VAL A 302 20.88 -50.50 -5.47
N SER A 303 19.73 -50.05 -5.97
CA SER A 303 18.75 -50.88 -6.67
C SER A 303 18.06 -50.12 -7.82
N ALA A 304 16.98 -50.68 -8.40
CA ALA A 304 16.21 -49.97 -9.42
C ALA A 304 15.42 -48.77 -8.85
N THR A 305 15.17 -48.77 -7.53
CA THR A 305 14.35 -47.80 -6.82
C THR A 305 15.12 -47.04 -5.75
N GLU A 306 16.28 -47.55 -5.32
CA GLU A 306 17.05 -46.99 -4.21
C GLU A 306 18.42 -46.48 -4.64
N ARG A 307 18.78 -45.33 -4.07
CA ARG A 307 20.09 -44.67 -4.17
C ARG A 307 20.41 -43.95 -2.86
N TYR A 308 21.68 -43.68 -2.61
CA TYR A 308 22.07 -42.67 -1.64
C TYR A 308 22.84 -41.55 -2.34
N ILE A 309 22.60 -40.32 -1.90
CA ILE A 309 23.21 -39.12 -2.45
C ILE A 309 24.62 -38.98 -1.89
N THR A 310 25.58 -38.65 -2.74
CA THR A 310 26.97 -38.39 -2.38
C THR A 310 27.32 -36.94 -2.65
N ASP A 311 28.46 -36.51 -2.13
CA ASP A 311 28.93 -35.14 -2.35
C ASP A 311 29.27 -34.87 -3.82
N GLY A 312 29.10 -33.60 -4.19
CA GLY A 312 29.42 -33.08 -5.52
C GLY A 312 28.29 -33.20 -6.53
N TYR A 313 28.54 -32.59 -7.69
CA TYR A 313 27.61 -32.53 -8.81
C TYR A 313 28.34 -32.88 -10.10
N HIS A 314 27.66 -33.54 -11.03
CA HIS A 314 28.16 -33.79 -12.38
C HIS A 314 27.33 -33.04 -13.42
N ASN A 315 27.96 -32.68 -14.53
CA ASN A 315 27.28 -32.01 -15.63
C ASN A 315 26.31 -32.99 -16.32
N GLN A 316 25.04 -32.62 -16.38
CA GLN A 316 23.97 -33.45 -16.96
C GLN A 316 23.98 -33.42 -18.51
N GLY A 317 24.81 -32.56 -19.11
CA GLY A 317 24.83 -32.32 -20.56
C GLY A 317 23.60 -31.56 -21.07
N VAL A 318 22.76 -31.05 -20.17
CA VAL A 318 21.57 -30.26 -20.51
C VAL A 318 21.96 -28.78 -20.50
N LYS A 319 21.82 -28.15 -21.67
CA LYS A 319 22.09 -26.72 -21.87
C LYS A 319 20.85 -26.04 -22.45
N SER A 320 20.58 -24.82 -22.02
CA SER A 320 19.47 -24.04 -22.56
C SER A 320 19.72 -22.53 -22.45
N ASN A 321 19.23 -21.75 -23.40
CA ASN A 321 19.13 -20.29 -23.27
C ASN A 321 17.87 -19.84 -22.52
N ARG A 322 17.02 -20.80 -22.10
CA ARG A 322 15.74 -20.57 -21.42
C ARG A 322 15.75 -21.28 -20.08
N LEU A 323 15.83 -20.50 -18.99
CA LEU A 323 15.90 -21.05 -17.63
C LEU A 323 14.72 -21.95 -17.28
N HIS A 324 13.52 -21.63 -17.76
CA HIS A 324 12.32 -22.44 -17.49
C HIS A 324 12.42 -23.88 -18.01
N TYR A 325 13.14 -24.14 -19.12
CA TYR A 325 13.32 -25.51 -19.60
C TYR A 325 14.17 -26.36 -18.67
N LEU A 326 15.10 -25.74 -17.93
CA LEU A 326 15.86 -26.46 -16.90
C LEU A 326 14.95 -26.79 -15.71
N PHE A 327 14.07 -25.88 -15.32
CA PHE A 327 13.09 -26.18 -14.27
C PHE A 327 12.10 -27.28 -14.68
N ASP A 328 11.60 -27.26 -15.93
CA ASP A 328 10.75 -28.32 -16.45
C ASP A 328 11.50 -29.68 -16.43
N TYR A 329 12.77 -29.68 -16.84
CA TYR A 329 13.61 -30.88 -16.79
C TYR A 329 13.78 -31.41 -15.35
N ILE A 330 14.05 -30.51 -14.39
CA ILE A 330 14.17 -30.87 -12.97
C ILE A 330 12.87 -31.46 -12.45
N ASN A 331 11.72 -30.90 -12.84
CA ASN A 331 10.41 -31.36 -12.37
C ASN A 331 9.99 -32.71 -12.97
N ASP A 332 10.31 -32.93 -14.24
CA ASP A 332 10.02 -34.17 -14.96
C ASP A 332 10.99 -35.31 -14.60
N TYR A 333 12.10 -34.99 -13.93
CA TYR A 333 13.08 -36.00 -13.54
C TYR A 333 12.52 -36.95 -12.48
N SER A 334 12.74 -38.24 -12.70
CA SER A 334 12.58 -39.27 -11.67
C SER A 334 13.73 -40.26 -11.78
N TYR A 335 14.23 -40.71 -10.63
CA TYR A 335 15.31 -41.68 -10.61
C TYR A 335 14.95 -43.00 -11.27
N VAL A 336 13.74 -43.53 -10.98
CA VAL A 336 13.26 -44.78 -11.57
C VAL A 336 13.17 -44.67 -13.09
N GLY A 337 12.69 -43.52 -13.60
CA GLY A 337 12.65 -43.24 -15.03
C GLY A 337 14.05 -43.20 -15.64
N HIS A 338 14.99 -42.52 -14.97
CA HIS A 338 16.39 -42.43 -15.40
C HIS A 338 17.05 -43.82 -15.45
N VAL A 339 16.94 -44.62 -14.39
CA VAL A 339 17.52 -45.98 -14.34
C VAL A 339 16.92 -46.87 -15.42
N SER A 340 15.62 -46.79 -15.65
CA SER A 340 14.93 -47.55 -16.69
C SER A 340 15.47 -47.20 -18.08
N PHE A 341 15.64 -45.90 -18.35
CA PHE A 341 16.21 -45.41 -19.60
C PHE A 341 17.66 -45.85 -19.81
N VAL A 342 18.51 -45.76 -18.77
CA VAL A 342 19.91 -46.20 -18.83
C VAL A 342 20.01 -47.72 -19.08
N ASN A 343 19.18 -48.51 -18.39
CA ASN A 343 19.13 -49.96 -18.60
C ASN A 343 18.70 -50.31 -20.03
N GLU A 344 17.72 -49.58 -20.57
CA GLU A 344 17.28 -49.76 -21.95
C GLU A 344 18.38 -49.43 -22.96
N GLN A 345 19.13 -48.34 -22.73
CA GLN A 345 20.28 -48.02 -23.58
C GLN A 345 21.37 -49.10 -23.55
N LYS A 346 21.63 -49.69 -22.38
CA LYS A 346 22.59 -50.80 -22.27
C LYS A 346 22.13 -52.01 -23.09
N LYS A 347 20.85 -52.38 -22.99
CA LYS A 347 20.25 -53.45 -23.80
C LYS A 347 20.35 -53.14 -25.29
N ASP A 348 20.07 -51.91 -25.70
CA ASP A 348 20.17 -51.49 -27.10
C ASP A 348 21.63 -51.54 -27.60
N LYS A 349 22.62 -51.16 -26.77
CA LYS A 349 24.05 -51.28 -27.10
C LYS A 349 24.50 -52.74 -27.24
N GLU A 350 24.07 -53.62 -26.34
CA GLU A 350 24.36 -55.06 -26.41
C GLU A 350 23.71 -55.69 -27.66
N PHE A 351 22.48 -55.30 -27.97
CA PHE A 351 21.78 -55.73 -29.19
C PHE A 351 22.53 -55.30 -30.45
N ILE A 352 22.98 -54.04 -30.50
CA ILE A 352 23.82 -53.53 -31.60
C ILE A 352 25.13 -54.31 -31.71
N LYS A 353 25.80 -54.58 -30.57
CA LYS A 353 27.06 -55.35 -30.56
C LYS A 353 26.85 -56.76 -31.12
N ARG A 354 25.72 -57.40 -30.80
CA ARG A 354 25.38 -58.76 -31.25
C ARG A 354 24.99 -58.84 -32.73
N TYR A 355 24.22 -57.86 -33.23
CA TYR A 355 23.60 -57.93 -34.56
C TYR A 355 24.16 -56.91 -35.57
N GLY A 356 25.23 -56.18 -35.21
CA GLY A 356 25.95 -55.27 -36.09
C GLY A 356 25.04 -54.23 -36.77
N ARG A 357 25.06 -54.21 -38.11
CA ARG A 357 24.33 -53.22 -38.91
C ARG A 357 22.80 -53.36 -38.78
N LEU A 358 22.28 -54.58 -38.69
CA LEU A 358 20.85 -54.84 -38.50
C LEU A 358 20.38 -54.34 -37.13
N GLY A 359 21.20 -54.57 -36.10
CA GLY A 359 20.94 -54.05 -34.75
C GLY A 359 20.83 -52.53 -34.70
N LYS A 360 21.72 -51.81 -35.39
CA LYS A 360 21.67 -50.34 -35.51
C LYS A 360 20.38 -49.86 -36.16
N THR A 361 19.96 -50.49 -37.25
CA THR A 361 18.72 -50.11 -37.97
C THR A 361 17.48 -50.28 -37.09
N ILE A 362 17.34 -51.42 -36.41
CA ILE A 362 16.16 -51.71 -35.57
C ILE A 362 16.07 -50.74 -34.38
N VAL A 363 17.18 -50.50 -33.68
CA VAL A 363 17.23 -49.53 -32.58
C VAL A 363 16.92 -48.11 -33.09
N GLY A 364 17.38 -47.74 -34.28
CA GLY A 364 17.05 -46.48 -34.93
C GLY A 364 15.55 -46.30 -35.16
N ILE A 365 14.88 -47.32 -35.71
CA ILE A 365 13.43 -47.32 -35.92
C ILE A 365 12.68 -47.20 -34.59
N LYS A 366 13.06 -48.02 -33.59
CA LYS A 366 12.48 -47.97 -32.23
C LYS A 366 12.54 -46.56 -31.64
N ASN A 367 13.68 -45.88 -31.74
CA ASN A 367 13.85 -44.53 -31.22
C ASN A 367 13.08 -43.47 -32.01
N ALA A 368 12.98 -43.62 -33.34
CA ALA A 368 12.17 -42.74 -34.19
C ALA A 368 10.67 -42.84 -33.82
N VAL A 369 10.17 -44.06 -33.61
CA VAL A 369 8.78 -44.32 -33.21
C VAL A 369 8.50 -43.71 -31.83
N LYS A 370 9.36 -43.95 -30.84
CA LYS A 370 9.23 -43.32 -29.51
C LYS A 370 9.20 -41.80 -29.59
N SER A 371 10.08 -41.20 -30.40
CA SER A 371 10.15 -39.75 -30.58
C SER A 371 8.91 -39.18 -31.26
N TYR A 372 8.31 -39.91 -32.20
CA TYR A 372 7.04 -39.55 -32.83
C TYR A 372 5.89 -39.51 -31.80
N PHE A 373 5.74 -40.56 -30.99
CA PHE A 373 4.69 -40.62 -29.97
C PHE A 373 4.90 -39.59 -28.84
N LYS A 374 6.14 -39.33 -28.43
CA LYS A 374 6.46 -38.27 -27.46
C LYS A 374 6.00 -36.91 -27.99
N ARG A 375 6.38 -36.54 -29.22
CA ARG A 375 5.96 -35.27 -29.85
C ARG A 375 4.45 -35.12 -29.96
N LYS A 376 3.72 -36.20 -30.29
CA LYS A 376 2.26 -36.19 -30.40
C LYS A 376 1.55 -36.03 -29.04
N ARG A 377 2.16 -36.52 -27.95
CA ARG A 377 1.67 -36.31 -26.58
C ARG A 377 1.91 -34.87 -26.10
N PHE A 378 3.07 -34.28 -26.42
CA PHE A 378 3.36 -32.87 -26.12
C PHE A 378 2.45 -31.90 -26.90
N SER A 379 2.10 -32.19 -28.15
CA SER A 379 1.19 -31.33 -28.93
C SER A 379 -0.25 -31.34 -28.39
N LYS A 380 -0.72 -32.45 -27.80
CA LYS A 380 -2.03 -32.51 -27.12
C LYS A 380 -2.06 -31.74 -25.80
N ASN A 381 -0.97 -31.73 -25.04
CA ASN A 381 -0.90 -31.00 -23.77
C ASN A 381 -0.76 -29.47 -23.97
N GLN A 382 -0.19 -29.01 -25.09
CA GLN A 382 -0.16 -27.57 -25.42
C GLN A 382 -1.55 -27.01 -25.80
N LEU A 383 -2.45 -27.81 -26.36
CA LEU A 383 -3.82 -27.40 -26.68
C LEU A 383 -4.68 -27.12 -25.43
N HIS A 384 -4.30 -27.62 -24.25
CA HIS A 384 -4.98 -27.36 -22.99
C HIS A 384 -4.42 -26.18 -22.20
N LEU A 385 -3.31 -25.57 -22.64
CA LEU A 385 -2.69 -24.40 -22.00
C LEU A 385 -3.03 -23.07 -22.70
N VAL A 386 -3.86 -23.12 -23.74
CA VAL A 386 -4.46 -21.96 -24.42
C VAL A 386 -5.97 -21.98 -24.16
N ARG A 387 -6.38 -21.90 -22.89
CA ARG A 387 -7.69 -21.42 -22.45
C ARG A 387 -7.54 -20.66 -21.15
#